data_AF-A0A1I1D8J9-F1
#
_entry.id   AF-A0A1I1D8J9-F1
#
_cell.length_a   1.000
_cell.length_b   1.000
_cell.length_c   1.000
_cell.angle_alpha   90.00
_cell.angle_beta   90.00
_cell.angle_gamma   90.00
#
_symmetry.space_group_name_H-M   'P 1'
#
loop_
_entity.id
_entity.type
_entity.pdbx_description
1 polymer ?
#
loop_
_entity_poly.entity_id
_entity_poly.type
_entity_poly.pdbx_seq_one_letter_code
_entity_poly.pdbx_strand_id
1 'polypeptide(L)'
;MNDDAEIDAAADERGDERETAADRVTVSYPADLSDWGRFQVEKPSFRAFLRKTRDEAREGDRWEEFVGVGCCGNTLDVPLRVEHVAGGPRIDEETEIEYEVREACDLEGGWEVQSEASPENA
;
A
#
# COMPACT_ATOMS: atom_id res chain seq x y z
N MET A 1 -17.50 -22.74 53.04
CA MET A 1 -16.22 -22.30 53.62
C MET A 1 -15.19 -22.61 52.57
N ASN A 2 -15.14 -21.73 51.57
CA ASN A 2 -13.97 -20.88 51.25
C ASN A 2 -13.02 -21.66 50.33
N ASP A 3 -12.39 -21.14 49.30
CA ASP A 3 -12.36 -19.87 48.58
C ASP A 3 -11.46 -20.23 47.36
N ASP A 4 -11.69 -19.57 46.23
CA ASP A 4 -10.64 -19.13 45.30
C ASP A 4 -9.73 -20.16 44.60
N ALA A 5 -9.92 -20.26 43.28
CA ALA A 5 -8.85 -19.93 42.33
C ALA A 5 -9.48 -19.64 40.96
N GLU A 6 -9.86 -18.38 40.82
CA GLU A 6 -10.02 -17.62 39.58
C GLU A 6 -8.86 -18.00 38.61
N ILE A 7 -9.17 -18.68 37.50
CA ILE A 7 -8.18 -18.90 36.43
C ILE A 7 -8.40 -17.80 35.40
N ASP A 8 -7.61 -16.73 35.60
CA ASP A 8 -7.14 -15.72 34.65
C ASP A 8 -7.99 -15.41 33.41
N ALA A 9 -8.82 -14.37 33.57
CA ALA A 9 -9.38 -13.56 32.49
C ALA A 9 -8.30 -12.67 31.80
N ALA A 10 -7.23 -13.27 31.27
CA ALA A 10 -6.13 -12.52 30.63
C ALA A 10 -5.67 -13.09 29.27
N ALA A 11 -6.35 -14.10 28.72
CA ALA A 11 -5.96 -14.73 27.45
C ALA A 11 -6.93 -14.46 26.28
N ASP A 12 -8.05 -13.76 26.52
CA ASP A 12 -9.14 -13.57 25.54
C ASP A 12 -9.21 -12.12 25.01
N GLU A 13 -8.09 -11.39 24.97
CA GLU A 13 -8.05 -10.02 24.40
C GLU A 13 -6.98 -9.86 23.30
N ARG A 14 -6.33 -10.96 22.90
CA ARG A 14 -5.30 -11.00 21.83
C ARG A 14 -5.76 -11.75 20.57
N GLY A 15 -6.97 -12.30 20.59
CA GLY A 15 -7.56 -13.09 19.50
C GLY A 15 -8.36 -12.26 18.50
N ASP A 16 -9.05 -11.22 18.97
CA ASP A 16 -10.01 -10.47 18.15
C ASP A 16 -9.35 -9.37 17.30
N GLU A 17 -8.20 -8.83 17.73
CA GLU A 17 -7.53 -7.74 17.02
C GLU A 17 -7.14 -8.11 15.58
N ARG A 18 -6.97 -9.40 15.24
CA ARG A 18 -6.74 -9.85 13.85
C ARG A 18 -8.01 -10.10 13.05
N GLU A 19 -9.14 -10.22 13.73
CA GLU A 19 -10.45 -10.43 13.12
C GLU A 19 -11.18 -9.10 12.90
N THR A 20 -10.81 -8.05 13.64
CA THR A 20 -11.35 -6.69 13.49
C THR A 20 -10.99 -6.09 12.12
N ALA A 21 -12.00 -5.51 11.46
CA ALA A 21 -11.81 -4.75 10.22
C ALA A 21 -11.01 -3.47 10.44
N ALA A 22 -10.22 -3.10 9.45
CA ALA A 22 -9.56 -1.82 9.35
C ALA A 22 -10.61 -0.76 9.01
N ASP A 23 -10.75 0.26 9.85
CA ASP A 23 -11.54 1.44 9.53
C ASP A 23 -10.85 2.22 8.40
N ARG A 24 -9.52 2.31 8.48
CA ARG A 24 -8.70 3.12 7.58
C ARG A 24 -7.29 2.58 7.41
N VAL A 25 -6.84 2.47 6.17
CA VAL A 25 -5.49 2.09 5.80
C VAL A 25 -4.87 3.21 4.98
N THR A 26 -3.73 3.73 5.45
CA THR A 26 -2.98 4.76 4.73
C THR A 26 -1.82 4.10 4.01
N VAL A 27 -1.75 4.31 2.69
CA VAL A 27 -0.76 3.70 1.81
C VAL A 27 0.05 4.79 1.13
N SER A 28 1.37 4.67 1.16
CA SER A 28 2.27 5.59 0.49
C SER A 28 2.81 5.03 -0.82
N TYR A 29 3.05 5.92 -1.79
CA TYR A 29 3.87 5.65 -2.97
C TYR A 29 5.03 6.66 -3.03
N PRO A 30 6.18 6.31 -3.64
CA PRO A 30 7.33 7.20 -3.71
C PRO A 30 7.05 8.44 -4.55
N ALA A 31 7.59 9.60 -4.15
CA ALA A 31 7.49 10.85 -4.90
C ALA A 31 8.10 10.77 -6.31
N ASP A 32 9.05 9.86 -6.54
CA ASP A 32 9.66 9.60 -7.85
C ASP A 32 8.78 8.73 -8.76
N LEU A 33 7.61 8.29 -8.28
CA LEU A 33 6.65 7.58 -9.13
C LEU A 33 6.23 8.48 -10.30
N SER A 34 6.36 7.97 -11.52
CA SER A 34 5.97 8.71 -12.72
C SER A 34 4.51 9.17 -12.66
N ASP A 35 4.20 10.34 -13.25
CA ASP A 35 2.85 10.91 -13.28
C ASP A 35 1.78 9.91 -13.76
N TRP A 36 2.15 9.05 -14.72
CA TRP A 36 1.25 8.01 -15.22
C TRP A 36 0.94 6.94 -14.15
N GLY A 37 1.94 6.49 -13.40
CA GLY A 37 1.77 5.54 -12.30
C GLY A 37 0.92 6.14 -11.18
N ARG A 38 1.21 7.39 -10.82
CA ARG A 38 0.41 8.19 -9.88
C ARG A 38 -1.05 8.27 -10.32
N PHE A 39 -1.30 8.61 -11.58
CA PHE A 39 -2.65 8.70 -12.13
C PHE A 39 -3.40 7.37 -12.11
N GLN A 40 -2.72 6.21 -12.22
CA GLN A 40 -3.39 4.92 -12.08
C GLN A 40 -3.77 4.63 -10.62
N VAL A 41 -2.85 4.86 -9.67
CA VAL A 41 -3.10 4.51 -8.25
C VAL A 41 -4.12 5.44 -7.60
N GLU A 42 -4.19 6.71 -8.01
CA GLU A 42 -5.17 7.66 -7.48
C GLU A 42 -6.61 7.39 -7.94
N LYS A 43 -6.84 6.44 -8.87
CA LYS A 43 -8.19 6.09 -9.34
C LYS A 43 -9.00 5.35 -8.27
N PRO A 44 -10.31 5.63 -8.16
CA PRO A 44 -11.21 4.88 -7.28
C PRO A 44 -11.22 3.37 -7.58
N SER A 45 -11.11 2.99 -8.85
CA SER A 45 -11.07 1.59 -9.26
C SER A 45 -9.85 0.84 -8.72
N PHE A 46 -8.72 1.54 -8.55
CA PHE A 46 -7.50 0.94 -8.00
C PHE A 46 -7.64 0.74 -6.48
N ARG A 47 -8.28 1.67 -5.77
CA ARG A 47 -8.65 1.48 -4.36
C ARG A 47 -9.57 0.27 -4.17
N ALA A 48 -10.59 0.15 -5.02
CA ALA A 48 -11.50 -0.99 -5.00
C ALA A 48 -10.80 -2.32 -5.35
N PHE A 49 -9.76 -2.27 -6.19
CA PHE A 49 -8.92 -3.41 -6.48
C PHE A 49 -8.13 -3.85 -5.25
N LEU A 50 -7.44 -2.93 -4.57
CA LEU A 50 -6.69 -3.22 -3.34
C LEU A 50 -7.58 -3.86 -2.26
N ARG A 51 -8.81 -3.34 -2.06
CA ARG A 51 -9.77 -3.94 -1.12
C ARG A 51 -10.17 -5.38 -1.45
N LYS A 52 -10.13 -5.73 -2.74
CA LYS A 52 -10.51 -7.07 -3.21
C LYS A 52 -9.33 -8.04 -3.25
N THR A 53 -8.11 -7.54 -3.40
CA THR A 53 -6.90 -8.36 -3.52
C THR A 53 -6.13 -8.51 -2.23
N ARG A 54 -6.38 -7.64 -1.24
CA ARG A 54 -5.72 -7.66 0.06
C ARG A 54 -6.71 -8.07 1.14
N ASP A 55 -6.41 -9.15 1.83
CA ASP A 55 -7.20 -9.62 2.98
C ASP A 55 -6.77 -8.95 4.30
N GLU A 56 -5.48 -8.63 4.43
CA GLU A 56 -4.90 -7.98 5.62
C GLU A 56 -3.89 -6.88 5.23
N ALA A 57 -3.77 -5.86 6.08
CA ALA A 57 -2.72 -4.84 6.06
C ALA A 57 -2.06 -4.71 7.43
N ARG A 58 -0.74 -4.57 7.43
CA ARG A 58 0.04 -4.21 8.62
C ARG A 58 0.96 -3.04 8.30
N GLU A 59 1.19 -2.20 9.29
CA GLU A 59 2.13 -1.09 9.17
C GLU A 59 3.51 -1.60 8.74
N GLY A 60 4.06 -0.98 7.69
CA GLY A 60 5.32 -1.37 7.07
C GLY A 60 5.22 -2.44 5.98
N ASP A 61 4.04 -3.03 5.75
CA ASP A 61 3.86 -3.94 4.61
C ASP A 61 4.18 -3.24 3.30
N ARG A 62 4.84 -3.97 2.40
CA ARG A 62 5.17 -3.51 1.06
C ARG A 62 4.35 -4.29 0.05
N TRP A 63 3.67 -3.56 -0.83
CA TRP A 63 2.87 -4.14 -1.89
C TRP A 63 3.45 -3.69 -3.23
N GLU A 64 3.80 -4.65 -4.07
CA GLU A 64 4.25 -4.42 -5.44
C GLU A 64 3.05 -4.62 -6.36
N GLU A 65 2.43 -3.51 -6.78
CA GLU A 65 1.21 -3.57 -7.59
C GLU A 65 1.49 -3.27 -9.05
N PHE A 66 1.12 -4.21 -9.91
CA PHE A 66 1.22 -4.07 -11.35
C PHE A 66 0.09 -3.17 -11.88
N VAL A 67 0.43 -1.94 -12.31
CA VAL A 67 -0.54 -0.97 -12.88
C VAL A 67 -0.64 -1.00 -14.40
N GLY A 68 0.05 -1.94 -15.05
CA GLY A 68 -0.03 -2.19 -16.49
C GLY A 68 1.28 -1.96 -17.23
N VAL A 69 1.30 -2.43 -18.49
CA VAL A 69 2.36 -2.14 -19.45
C VAL A 69 2.11 -0.76 -20.05
N GLY A 70 3.09 0.15 -19.92
CA GLY A 70 3.08 1.41 -20.65
C GLY A 70 3.04 1.18 -22.17
N CYS A 71 2.79 2.25 -22.94
CA CYS A 71 2.71 2.22 -24.41
C CYS A 71 3.90 1.51 -25.11
N CYS A 72 5.05 1.45 -24.43
CA CYS A 72 6.28 0.84 -24.92
C CYS A 72 6.62 -0.53 -24.29
N GLY A 73 5.69 -1.19 -23.60
CA GLY A 73 5.87 -2.54 -23.07
C GLY A 73 6.65 -2.64 -21.75
N ASN A 74 6.91 -1.52 -21.07
CA ASN A 74 7.51 -1.56 -19.74
C ASN A 74 6.43 -1.86 -18.70
N THR A 75 6.59 -2.97 -17.99
CA THR A 75 5.86 -3.30 -16.77
C THR A 75 6.23 -2.26 -15.71
N LEU A 76 5.23 -1.56 -15.16
CA LEU A 76 5.45 -0.68 -14.02
C LEU A 76 4.83 -1.34 -12.79
N ASP A 77 5.70 -1.81 -11.90
CA ASP A 77 5.35 -2.23 -10.55
C ASP A 77 5.43 -1.00 -9.64
N VAL A 78 4.32 -0.69 -8.95
CA VAL A 78 4.27 0.43 -8.02
C VAL A 78 4.60 -0.08 -6.62
N PRO A 79 5.71 0.39 -6.01
CA PRO A 79 6.08 -0.02 -4.67
C PRO A 79 5.29 0.78 -3.64
N LEU A 80 4.11 0.27 -3.30
CA LEU A 80 3.26 0.79 -2.25
C LEU A 80 3.77 0.34 -0.88
N ARG A 81 3.60 1.18 0.14
CA ARG A 81 3.86 0.79 1.54
C ARG A 81 2.68 1.19 2.41
N VAL A 82 2.26 0.30 3.29
CA VAL A 82 1.29 0.64 4.33
C VAL A 82 2.00 1.48 5.39
N GLU A 83 1.60 2.74 5.52
CA GLU A 83 2.14 3.64 6.53
C GLU A 83 1.43 3.44 7.86
N HIS A 84 0.11 3.31 7.81
CA HIS A 84 -0.74 3.27 9.00
C HIS A 84 -1.98 2.39 8.78
N VAL A 85 -2.39 1.71 9.84
CA VAL A 85 -3.63 0.93 9.89
C VAL A 85 -4.37 1.29 11.16
N ALA A 86 -5.61 1.78 11.01
CA ALA A 86 -6.50 2.13 12.11
C ALA A 86 -7.62 1.10 12.23
N GLY A 87 -7.96 0.73 13.47
CA GLY A 87 -8.91 -0.35 13.75
C GLY A 87 -8.18 -1.67 13.89
N GLY A 88 -8.48 -2.64 13.02
CA GLY A 88 -7.77 -3.90 12.90
C GLY A 88 -7.00 -4.06 11.58
N PRO A 89 -6.30 -5.18 11.38
CA PRO A 89 -5.49 -5.45 10.20
C PRO A 89 -6.31 -5.98 9.02
N ARG A 90 -7.58 -6.37 9.20
CA ARG A 90 -8.36 -6.98 8.11
C ARG A 90 -8.87 -5.91 7.14
N ILE A 91 -8.69 -6.11 5.84
CA ILE A 91 -9.26 -5.22 4.83
C ILE A 91 -10.60 -5.79 4.34
N ASP A 92 -11.62 -4.95 4.28
CA ASP A 92 -12.91 -5.28 3.70
C ASP A 92 -13.45 -4.18 2.76
N GLU A 93 -14.73 -4.28 2.40
CA GLU A 93 -15.39 -3.35 1.49
C GLU A 93 -15.61 -1.95 2.11
N GLU A 94 -15.72 -1.88 3.43
CA GLU A 94 -15.96 -0.68 4.23
C GLU A 94 -14.64 0.06 4.56
N THR A 95 -13.51 -0.65 4.60
CA THR A 95 -12.18 -0.09 4.86
C THR A 95 -11.84 1.11 3.96
N GLU A 96 -11.58 2.27 4.56
CA GLU A 96 -11.12 3.45 3.83
C GLU A 96 -9.64 3.32 3.43
N ILE A 97 -9.32 3.48 2.14
CA ILE A 97 -7.92 3.48 1.67
C ILE A 97 -7.55 4.90 1.25
N GLU A 98 -6.59 5.48 1.97
CA GLU A 98 -6.01 6.79 1.68
C GLU A 98 -4.62 6.63 1.04
N TYR A 99 -4.27 7.58 0.17
CA TYR A 99 -2.94 7.63 -0.43
C TYR A 99 -2.17 8.85 0.04
N GLU A 100 -0.91 8.63 0.37
CA GLU A 100 0.06 9.69 0.62
C GLU A 100 1.30 9.52 -0.26
N VAL A 101 2.05 10.62 -0.40
CA VAL A 101 3.31 10.62 -1.13
C VAL A 101 4.42 10.56 -0.11
N ARG A 102 5.25 9.51 -0.17
CA ARG A 102 6.47 9.42 0.67
C ARG A 102 7.68 9.93 -0.08
N GLU A 103 8.64 10.48 0.66
CA GLU A 103 9.97 10.78 0.13
C GLU A 103 10.66 9.47 -0.28
N ALA A 104 11.20 9.45 -1.50
CA ALA A 104 11.97 8.31 -2.00
C ALA A 104 13.42 8.45 -1.50
N CYS A 105 13.74 7.94 -0.31
CA CYS A 105 15.10 7.97 0.23
C CYS A 105 16.07 6.95 -0.40
N ASP A 106 15.78 6.43 -1.61
CA ASP A 106 16.63 5.42 -2.26
C ASP A 106 16.48 5.50 -3.79
N LEU A 107 17.07 6.53 -4.41
CA LEU A 107 17.41 6.54 -5.84
C LEU A 107 18.75 7.25 -6.08
N GLU A 108 19.81 6.70 -5.51
CA GLU A 108 21.07 6.61 -6.27
C GLU A 108 20.85 5.52 -7.34
N GLY A 109 20.09 5.81 -8.41
CA GLY A 109 19.61 4.73 -9.27
C GLY A 109 18.83 5.13 -10.53
N GLY A 110 19.39 6.02 -11.35
CA GLY A 110 19.31 5.91 -12.82
C GLY A 110 17.93 5.94 -13.48
N TRP A 111 17.35 7.13 -13.60
CA TRP A 111 16.64 7.49 -14.84
C TRP A 111 17.42 8.63 -15.51
N GLU A 112 18.53 8.27 -16.16
CA GLU A 112 19.16 9.17 -17.13
C GLU A 112 18.17 9.41 -18.26
N VAL A 113 17.55 10.58 -18.19
CA VAL A 113 16.86 11.28 -19.26
C VAL A 113 17.60 11.11 -20.60
N GLN A 114 17.19 10.14 -21.42
CA GLN A 114 17.50 10.19 -22.85
C GLN A 114 16.59 11.23 -23.51
N SER A 115 16.88 12.49 -23.26
CA SER A 115 16.33 13.64 -23.98
C SER A 115 17.38 14.25 -24.90
N GLU A 116 18.11 13.43 -25.66
CA GLU A 116 18.91 13.91 -26.80
C GLU A 116 18.77 12.93 -27.98
N ALA A 117 17.69 13.09 -28.74
CA ALA A 117 17.60 12.56 -30.10
C ALA A 117 16.99 13.62 -31.01
N SER A 118 17.73 14.70 -31.22
CA SER A 118 17.58 15.55 -32.40
C SER A 118 18.74 15.25 -33.34
N PRO A 119 18.57 14.48 -34.44
CA PRO A 119 19.53 14.52 -35.51
C PRO A 119 19.31 15.83 -36.28
N GLU A 120 20.15 16.82 -36.01
CA GLU A 120 20.36 17.94 -36.91
C GLU A 120 21.16 17.48 -38.14
N ASN A 121 20.55 17.69 -39.29
CA ASN A 121 21.03 17.79 -40.68
C ASN A 121 22.52 17.51 -40.98
N ALA A 122 22.76 16.66 -42.00
CA ALA A 122 23.90 16.76 -42.91
C ALA A 122 23.44 16.50 -44.35
#